data_AF-A0A093I4C6-F1
#
_entry.id   AF-A0A093I4C6-F1
#
_cell.length_a   1.000
_cell.length_b   1.000
_cell.length_c   1.000
_cell.angle_alpha   90.00
_cell.angle_beta   90.00
_cell.angle_gamma   90.00
#
_symmetry.space_group_name_H-M   'P 1'
#
loop_
_entity.id
_entity.type
_entity.pdbx_description
1 polymer ?
#
loop_
_entity_poly.entity_id
_entity_poly.type
_entity_poly.pdbx_seq_one_letter_code
_entity_poly.pdbx_strand_id
1 'polypeptide(L)' 'QAGYKKKLWKKSAAQKKRLRELVLCTRTQCKLLDKMTTSFWKRRNWYVDDPYQKYHDRTNLRV' A
#
# COMPACT_ATOMS: atom_id res chain seq x y z
N GLN A 1 7.72 0.29 4.69
CA GLN A 1 7.95 -1.06 5.29
C GLN A 1 8.20 -0.98 6.80
N ALA A 2 8.01 -2.09 7.52
CA ALA A 2 8.28 -2.16 8.95
C ALA A 2 9.71 -1.69 9.28
N GLY A 3 9.86 -0.90 10.35
CA GLY A 3 11.17 -0.38 10.78
C GLY A 3 11.74 0.78 9.95
N TYR A 4 10.97 1.40 9.05
CA TYR A 4 11.45 2.54 8.24
C TYR A 4 11.83 3.82 9.01
N LYS A 5 11.43 3.94 10.29
CA LYS A 5 11.84 5.02 11.21
C LYS A 5 12.79 4.57 12.33
N LYS A 6 13.20 3.29 12.37
CA LYS A 6 13.99 2.72 13.49
C LYS A 6 15.44 2.48 13.09
N LYS A 7 16.40 2.73 13.99
CA LYS A 7 17.84 2.44 13.83
C LYS A 7 18.41 2.91 12.47
N LEU A 8 18.03 4.11 12.02
CA LEU A 8 18.40 4.60 10.67
C LEU A 8 19.89 4.89 10.51
N TRP A 9 20.55 5.20 11.61
CA TRP A 9 21.99 5.46 11.67
C TRP A 9 22.82 4.22 11.28
N LYS A 10 22.31 3.00 11.50
CA LYS A 10 22.95 1.74 11.06
C LYS A 10 22.67 1.36 9.61
N LYS A 11 21.75 2.06 8.93
CA LYS A 11 21.21 1.63 7.64
C LYS A 11 21.83 2.41 6.49
N SER A 12 22.15 1.71 5.41
CA SER A 12 22.64 2.31 4.17
C SER A 12 21.59 3.21 3.51
N ALA A 13 22.03 4.11 2.63
CA ALA A 13 21.12 5.00 1.90
C ALA A 13 20.09 4.23 1.06
N ALA A 14 20.53 3.19 0.34
CA ALA A 14 19.66 2.33 -0.47
C ALA A 14 18.60 1.60 0.38
N GLN A 15 18.99 1.08 1.55
CA GLN A 15 18.05 0.44 2.47
C GLN A 15 17.03 1.44 3.02
N LYS A 16 17.47 2.66 3.37
CA LYS A 16 16.58 3.73 3.82
C LYS A 16 15.55 4.11 2.75
N LYS A 17 15.96 4.17 1.47
CA LYS A 17 15.05 4.44 0.35
C LYS A 17 13.98 3.35 0.24
N ARG A 18 14.39 2.09 0.08
CA ARG A 18 13.47 0.94 -0.02
C ARG A 18 12.50 0.83 1.15
N LEU A 19 12.96 1.10 2.37
CA LEU A 19 12.10 1.01 3.56
C LEU A 19 10.98 2.06 3.56
N ARG A 20 11.17 3.22 2.91
CA ARG A 20 10.18 4.30 2.83
C ARG A 20 9.17 4.10 1.70
N GLU A 21 9.47 3.25 0.73
CA GLU A 21 8.58 2.96 -0.39
C GLU A 21 7.32 2.23 0.10
N LEU A 22 6.19 2.53 -0.54
CA LEU A 22 4.92 1.82 -0.39
C LEU A 22 4.99 0.52 -1.20
N VAL A 23 4.59 -0.58 -0.59
CA VAL A 23 4.67 -1.92 -1.20
C VAL A 23 3.30 -2.58 -1.06
N LEU A 24 2.91 -3.35 -2.07
CA LEU A 24 1.63 -4.07 -2.09
C LEU A 24 1.70 -5.39 -1.32
N CYS A 25 0.54 -5.86 -0.88
CA CYS A 25 0.37 -7.16 -0.24
C CYS A 25 0.24 -8.29 -1.27
N THR A 26 0.52 -9.52 -0.84
CA THR A 26 0.29 -10.72 -1.66
C THR A 26 -1.20 -11.06 -1.75
N ARG A 27 -1.58 -11.90 -2.73
CA ARG A 27 -2.99 -12.32 -2.93
C ARG A 27 -3.62 -12.93 -1.67
N THR A 28 -2.88 -13.75 -0.92
CA THR A 28 -3.38 -14.41 0.30
C THR A 28 -3.59 -13.40 1.42
N GLN A 29 -2.66 -12.45 1.57
CA GLN A 29 -2.78 -11.36 2.54
C GLN A 29 -3.97 -10.45 2.22
N CYS A 30 -4.17 -10.08 0.97
CA CYS A 30 -5.34 -9.27 0.56
C CYS A 30 -6.65 -9.99 0.90
N LYS A 31 -6.78 -11.29 0.57
CA LYS A 31 -7.98 -12.08 0.92
C LYS A 31 -8.25 -12.12 2.44
N LEU A 32 -7.20 -12.16 3.26
CA LEU A 32 -7.35 -12.13 4.72
C LEU A 32 -7.85 -10.75 5.18
N LEU A 33 -7.24 -9.67 4.70
CA LEU A 33 -7.66 -8.30 5.02
C LEU A 33 -9.10 -8.01 4.57
N ASP A 34 -9.51 -8.56 3.43
CA ASP A 34 -10.88 -8.47 2.93
C ASP A 34 -11.89 -9.19 3.84
N LYS A 35 -11.49 -10.25 4.54
CA LYS A 35 -12.35 -10.94 5.51
C LYS A 35 -12.42 -10.22 6.85
N MET A 36 -11.36 -9.50 7.22
CA MET A 36 -11.28 -8.76 8.49
C MET A 36 -11.95 -7.38 8.43
N THR A 37 -12.37 -6.93 7.24
CA THR A 37 -12.98 -5.61 7.01
C THR A 37 -14.40 -5.72 6.48
N THR A 38 -15.25 -4.77 6.85
CA THR A 38 -16.64 -4.68 6.39
C THR A 38 -16.75 -3.97 5.03
N SER A 39 -17.92 -4.07 4.39
CA SER A 39 -18.21 -3.42 3.09
C SER A 39 -18.03 -1.91 3.12
N PHE A 40 -18.20 -1.28 4.30
CA PHE A 40 -17.96 0.15 4.50
C PHE A 40 -16.57 0.59 4.00
N TRP A 41 -15.53 -0.21 4.26
CA TRP A 41 -14.14 0.12 3.86
C TRP A 41 -13.82 -0.16 2.39
N LYS A 42 -14.71 -0.87 1.69
CA LYS A 42 -14.54 -1.27 0.29
C LYS A 42 -15.28 -0.36 -0.70
N ARG A 43 -16.09 0.58 -0.19
CA ARG A 43 -16.84 1.52 -1.04
C ARG A 43 -15.90 2.48 -1.78
N ARG A 44 -16.34 2.94 -2.95
CA ARG A 44 -15.64 3.99 -3.69
C ARG A 44 -15.80 5.33 -2.95
N ASN A 45 -14.68 6.01 -2.70
CA ASN A 45 -14.69 7.38 -2.19
C ASN A 45 -14.14 8.32 -3.28
N TRP A 46 -14.54 9.59 -3.21
CA TRP A 46 -14.12 10.68 -4.08
C TRP A 46 -13.67 11.86 -3.24
N TYR A 47 -12.55 11.67 -2.54
CA TYR A 47 -11.99 12.72 -1.70
C TYR A 47 -11.35 13.80 -2.57
N VAL A 48 -11.45 15.05 -2.11
CA VAL A 48 -10.81 16.20 -2.77
C VAL A 48 -9.29 16.05 -2.64
N ASP A 49 -8.57 16.24 -3.76
CA ASP A 49 -7.11 16.18 -3.86
C ASP A 49 -6.44 14.88 -3.35
N ASP A 50 -7.13 13.74 -3.44
CA ASP A 50 -6.54 12.46 -3.04
C ASP A 50 -5.43 12.01 -4.01
N PRO A 51 -4.15 11.91 -3.54
CA PRO A 51 -3.06 11.45 -4.38
C PRO A 51 -3.21 9.99 -4.84
N TYR A 52 -4.08 9.21 -4.19
CA TYR A 52 -4.30 7.80 -4.51
C TYR A 52 -5.43 7.53 -5.50
N GLN A 53 -6.21 8.55 -5.88
CA GLN A 53 -7.41 8.36 -6.71
C GLN A 53 -7.12 7.60 -8.03
N LYS A 54 -5.99 7.93 -8.66
CA LYS A 54 -5.53 7.31 -9.91
C LYS A 54 -5.16 5.83 -9.81
N TYR A 55 -4.98 5.30 -8.60
CA TYR A 55 -4.60 3.90 -8.37
C TYR A 55 -5.77 3.01 -7.96
N HIS A 56 -6.97 3.56 -7.77
CA HIS A 56 -8.15 2.77 -7.42
C HIS A 56 -8.65 1.88 -8.56
N ASP A 57 -8.42 2.29 -9.81
CA ASP A 57 -8.79 1.51 -11.00
C ASP A 57 -7.54 0.95 -11.69
N ARG A 58 -7.63 -0.31 -12.15
CA ARG A 58 -6.54 -0.95 -12.89
C ARG A 58 -6.80 -0.80 -14.39
N THR A 59 -5.89 -0.14 -15.10
CA THR A 59 -5.93 0.00 -16.56
C THR A 59 -4.95 -0.96 -17.23
N ASN A 60 -5.26 -1.42 -18.44
CA ASN A 60 -4.36 -2.23 -19.29
C ASN A 60 -3.90 -3.58 -18.70
N LEU A 61 -4.71 -4.20 -17.84
CA LEU A 61 -4.45 -5.54 -17.34
C LEU A 61 -4.97 -6.58 -18.34
N ARG A 62 -4.09 -7.38 -18.92
CA ARG A 62 -4.42 -8.59 -19.70
C ARG A 62 -4.05 -9.81 -18.85
N VAL A 63 -4.86 -10.86 -18.94
CA VAL A 63 -4.66 -12.13 -18.22
C VAL A 63 -4.10 -13.16 -19.19
#